data_AF-A0A7D9DY19-F1
#
_entry.id   AF-A0A7D9DY19-F1
#
_cell.length_a   1.000
_cell.length_b   1.000
_cell.length_c   1.000
_cell.angle_alpha   90.00
_cell.angle_beta   90.00
_cell.angle_gamma   90.00
#
_symmetry.space_group_name_H-M   'P 1'
#
loop_
_entity.id
_entity.type
_entity.pdbx_description
1 polymer ?
#
loop_
_entity_poly.entity_id
_entity_poly.type
_entity_poly.pdbx_seq_one_letter_code
_entity_poly.pdbx_strand_id
1 'polypeptide(L)'
;MADLHLQEVREWFTKNNLSEYAEVFISNGFDSIELILEYVDKTLLEGQFSQQICLPGKRHQLMLAIKRQKKGKSLDFSKEKVMFDWFKENEIGSYFDDFVSKGYDELEVIIETITEEILEKEFSIDIPLLGQRKKVALAVRKAKQRAHLTTSGSVTTSKERTVNNNTVNLKWTDKALGINDPWKKLSLGYIPYPKGERSLAYMKLLPVFYEAVWPYCQAENVFRKLFMEERSRQYGTSTKISSISKKIEFMKGENPAACGRYLKESYIAKSHDTRVLSQHISKLNESKAEVIKMKDDLATIHQSLFENKVKKAPVSHARKRKQNKQKADKRKRARSEKQLMAVMQKIAPSVVFFEKVDTQDIIIEEVKSLKKRESQVLYNAVNSGFVNSITEEAKIFIADLLPGELHDTPDSEEDSSEDSEDDSSKES
;
A
#
# COMPACT_ATOMS: atom_id res chain seq x y z
N MET A 1 -46.37 -33.15 -8.22
CA MET A 1 -45.35 -32.16 -8.64
C MET A 1 -44.93 -31.26 -7.48
N ALA A 2 -45.87 -30.68 -6.69
CA ALA A 2 -45.52 -29.90 -5.50
C ALA A 2 -44.60 -30.63 -4.49
N ASP A 3 -44.86 -31.91 -4.23
CA ASP A 3 -44.05 -32.71 -3.29
C ASP A 3 -42.60 -32.94 -3.77
N LEU A 4 -42.35 -32.92 -5.09
CA LEU A 4 -41.02 -33.16 -5.66
C LEU A 4 -40.10 -31.94 -5.42
N HIS A 5 -40.63 -30.72 -5.62
CA HIS A 5 -39.87 -29.49 -5.38
C HIS A 5 -39.56 -29.27 -3.90
N LEU A 6 -40.48 -29.64 -3.00
CA LEU A 6 -40.23 -29.61 -1.56
C LEU A 6 -39.11 -30.56 -1.16
N GLN A 7 -39.06 -31.75 -1.75
CA GLN A 7 -37.99 -32.71 -1.51
C GLN A 7 -36.64 -32.20 -2.02
N GLU A 8 -36.61 -31.59 -3.21
CA GLU A 8 -35.40 -30.95 -3.76
C GLU A 8 -34.84 -29.86 -2.83
N VAL A 9 -35.71 -29.03 -2.24
CA VAL A 9 -35.30 -28.02 -1.25
C VAL A 9 -34.68 -28.68 -0.02
N ARG A 10 -35.32 -29.70 0.56
CA ARG A 10 -34.78 -30.43 1.74
C ARG A 10 -33.42 -31.06 1.45
N GLU A 11 -33.26 -31.68 0.29
CA GLU A 11 -31.99 -32.27 -0.15
C GLU A 11 -30.91 -31.21 -0.35
N TRP A 12 -31.26 -30.06 -0.91
CA TRP A 12 -30.34 -28.95 -1.08
C TRP A 12 -29.85 -28.38 0.25
N PHE A 13 -30.73 -28.19 1.23
CA PHE A 13 -30.34 -27.78 2.59
C PHE A 13 -29.45 -28.83 3.27
N THR A 14 -29.77 -30.11 3.11
CA THR A 14 -28.96 -31.22 3.65
C THR A 14 -27.56 -31.25 3.05
N LYS A 15 -27.43 -31.08 1.73
CA LYS A 15 -26.14 -31.02 1.02
C LYS A 15 -25.24 -29.87 1.50
N ASN A 16 -25.83 -28.80 2.02
CA ASN A 16 -25.12 -27.62 2.52
C ASN A 16 -25.02 -27.58 4.05
N ASN A 17 -25.24 -28.70 4.75
CA ASN A 17 -25.19 -28.79 6.22
C ASN A 17 -26.12 -27.80 6.95
N LEU A 18 -27.32 -27.58 6.38
CA LEU A 18 -28.34 -26.66 6.90
C LEU A 18 -29.72 -27.34 6.99
N SER A 19 -29.76 -28.67 7.09
CA SER A 19 -31.00 -29.48 7.06
C SER A 19 -32.06 -29.03 8.06
N GLU A 20 -31.64 -28.60 9.26
CA GLU A 20 -32.51 -28.09 10.33
C GLU A 20 -33.33 -26.84 9.96
N TYR A 21 -32.92 -26.10 8.92
CA TYR A 21 -33.59 -24.87 8.49
C TYR A 21 -34.51 -25.09 7.29
N ALA A 22 -34.53 -26.27 6.67
CA ALA A 22 -35.31 -26.52 5.45
C ALA A 22 -36.82 -26.24 5.65
N GLU A 23 -37.40 -26.72 6.74
CA GLU A 23 -38.83 -26.54 7.04
C GLU A 23 -39.19 -25.08 7.30
N VAL A 24 -38.25 -24.29 7.85
CA VAL A 24 -38.45 -22.86 8.09
C VAL A 24 -38.63 -22.12 6.76
N PHE A 25 -37.85 -22.47 5.73
CA PHE A 25 -37.99 -21.86 4.41
C PHE A 25 -39.27 -22.32 3.72
N ILE A 26 -39.55 -23.62 3.73
CA ILE A 26 -40.75 -24.20 3.12
C ILE A 26 -42.02 -23.60 3.72
N SER A 27 -42.11 -23.49 5.05
CA SER A 27 -43.27 -22.90 5.75
C SER A 27 -43.46 -21.41 5.48
N ASN A 28 -42.41 -20.69 5.04
CA ASN A 28 -42.48 -19.29 4.61
C ASN A 28 -42.67 -19.14 3.09
N GLY A 29 -43.00 -20.22 2.37
CA GLY A 29 -43.27 -20.19 0.94
C GLY A 29 -42.04 -20.23 0.03
N PHE A 30 -40.86 -20.54 0.58
CA PHE A 30 -39.65 -20.84 -0.19
C PHE A 30 -39.61 -22.32 -0.55
N ASP A 31 -40.52 -22.74 -1.43
CA ASP A 31 -40.80 -24.12 -1.83
C ASP A 31 -40.05 -24.60 -3.08
N SER A 32 -39.20 -23.74 -3.67
CA SER A 32 -38.32 -24.07 -4.79
C SER A 32 -36.93 -23.47 -4.61
N ILE A 33 -35.92 -24.16 -5.17
CA ILE A 33 -34.53 -23.69 -5.12
C ILE A 33 -34.38 -22.37 -5.89
N GLU A 34 -35.07 -22.20 -7.02
CA GLU A 34 -35.05 -20.96 -7.80
C GLU A 34 -35.48 -19.75 -6.95
N LEU A 35 -36.57 -19.90 -6.18
CA LEU A 35 -37.10 -18.83 -5.34
C LEU A 35 -36.14 -18.50 -4.18
N ILE A 36 -35.51 -19.53 -3.59
CA ILE A 36 -34.45 -19.35 -2.59
C ILE A 36 -33.28 -18.58 -3.19
N LEU A 37 -32.78 -19.02 -4.34
CA LEU A 37 -31.62 -18.39 -4.96
C LEU A 37 -31.91 -16.94 -5.34
N GLU A 38 -33.11 -16.63 -5.81
CA GLU A 38 -33.45 -15.30 -6.32
C GLU A 38 -33.77 -14.29 -5.22
N TYR A 39 -34.50 -14.69 -4.19
CA TYR A 39 -35.05 -13.75 -3.21
C TYR A 39 -34.40 -13.82 -1.82
N VAL A 40 -33.65 -14.88 -1.50
CA VAL A 40 -32.96 -14.96 -0.21
C VAL A 40 -31.66 -14.16 -0.27
N ASP A 41 -31.65 -13.05 0.47
CA ASP A 41 -30.49 -12.17 0.59
C ASP A 41 -30.13 -11.88 2.06
N LYS A 42 -29.04 -11.11 2.24
CA LYS A 42 -28.56 -10.75 3.58
C LYS A 42 -29.62 -10.00 4.40
N THR A 43 -30.40 -9.12 3.76
CA THR A 43 -31.39 -8.29 4.46
C THR A 43 -32.57 -9.12 4.94
N LEU A 44 -33.00 -10.09 4.14
CA LEU A 44 -34.04 -11.04 4.52
C LEU A 44 -33.60 -11.94 5.68
N LEU A 45 -32.37 -12.44 5.63
CA LEU A 45 -31.81 -13.30 6.69
C LEU A 45 -31.51 -12.54 8.00
N GLU A 46 -31.07 -11.29 7.91
CA GLU A 46 -30.82 -10.45 9.09
C GLU A 46 -32.09 -9.81 9.66
N GLY A 47 -33.15 -9.71 8.87
CA GLY A 47 -34.45 -9.20 9.28
C GLY A 47 -35.41 -10.33 9.66
N GLN A 48 -36.07 -10.92 8.66
CA GLN A 48 -37.22 -11.80 8.85
C GLN A 48 -36.86 -13.18 9.40
N PHE A 49 -35.69 -13.74 9.01
CA PHE A 49 -35.23 -15.05 9.49
C PHE A 49 -34.26 -14.96 10.68
N SER A 50 -34.06 -13.78 11.25
CA SER A 50 -33.05 -13.57 12.31
C SER A 50 -33.33 -14.36 13.59
N GLN A 51 -34.60 -14.64 13.88
CA GLN A 51 -35.02 -15.40 15.06
C GLN A 51 -35.01 -16.91 14.80
N GLN A 52 -35.41 -17.32 13.60
CA GLN A 52 -35.52 -18.72 13.19
C GLN A 52 -34.14 -19.32 12.84
N ILE A 53 -33.22 -18.47 12.35
CA ILE A 53 -31.80 -18.81 12.13
C ILE A 53 -30.96 -17.90 13.04
N CYS A 54 -31.04 -18.20 14.34
CA CYS A 54 -30.44 -17.37 15.39
C CYS A 54 -28.91 -17.26 15.27
N LEU A 55 -28.25 -18.29 14.73
CA LEU A 55 -26.80 -18.34 14.60
C LEU A 55 -26.34 -17.51 13.38
N PRO A 56 -25.54 -16.45 13.57
CA PRO A 56 -25.01 -15.65 12.47
C PRO A 56 -24.17 -16.47 11.48
N GLY A 57 -23.37 -17.43 11.96
CA GLY A 57 -22.55 -18.28 11.12
C GLY A 57 -23.39 -19.13 10.16
N LYS A 58 -24.53 -19.67 10.60
CA LYS A 58 -25.46 -20.44 9.76
C LYS A 58 -26.15 -19.58 8.70
N ARG A 59 -26.50 -18.32 9.02
CA ARG A 59 -26.99 -17.35 8.02
C ARG A 59 -25.94 -17.06 6.96
N HIS A 60 -24.68 -16.91 7.37
CA HIS A 60 -23.56 -16.69 6.46
C HIS A 60 -23.26 -17.92 5.58
N GLN A 61 -23.36 -19.13 6.14
CA GLN A 61 -23.23 -20.39 5.41
C GLN A 61 -24.29 -20.51 4.31
N LEU A 62 -25.55 -20.18 4.61
CA LEU A 62 -26.63 -20.18 3.63
C LEU A 62 -26.36 -19.19 2.49
N MET A 63 -25.92 -17.97 2.82
CA MET A 63 -25.53 -16.98 1.80
C MET A 63 -24.38 -17.45 0.91
N LEU A 64 -23.44 -18.22 1.45
CA LEU A 64 -22.37 -18.82 0.66
C LEU A 64 -22.89 -19.93 -0.24
N ALA A 65 -23.75 -20.82 0.26
CA ALA A 65 -24.38 -21.87 -0.53
C ALA A 65 -25.14 -21.30 -1.74
N ILE A 66 -25.95 -20.25 -1.53
CA ILE A 66 -26.66 -19.52 -2.60
C ILE A 66 -25.67 -18.96 -3.64
N LYS A 67 -24.60 -18.31 -3.19
CA LYS A 67 -23.57 -17.75 -4.09
C LYS A 67 -22.86 -18.82 -4.90
N ARG A 68 -22.54 -19.97 -4.31
CA ARG A 68 -21.90 -21.11 -5.00
C ARG A 68 -22.80 -21.64 -6.09
N GLN A 69 -24.07 -21.89 -5.77
CA GLN A 69 -25.06 -22.38 -6.71
C GLN A 69 -25.26 -21.40 -7.89
N LYS A 70 -25.32 -20.09 -7.61
CA LYS A 70 -25.43 -19.04 -8.65
C LYS A 70 -24.18 -18.90 -9.54
N LYS A 71 -22.98 -19.16 -9.00
CA LYS A 71 -21.71 -18.92 -9.71
C LYS A 71 -21.05 -20.18 -10.30
N GLY A 72 -21.56 -21.37 -10.00
CA GLY A 72 -21.01 -22.64 -10.47
C GLY A 72 -19.55 -22.91 -10.03
N LYS A 73 -19.06 -22.22 -8.99
CA LYS A 73 -17.67 -22.33 -8.51
C LYS A 73 -17.65 -22.61 -7.02
N SER A 74 -17.03 -23.72 -6.65
CA SER A 74 -16.58 -24.03 -5.29
C SER A 74 -15.09 -23.68 -5.18
N LEU A 75 -14.68 -23.08 -4.07
CA LEU A 75 -13.27 -23.07 -3.70
C LEU A 75 -12.98 -24.40 -3.03
N ASP A 76 -12.01 -25.16 -3.56
CA ASP A 76 -11.60 -26.42 -2.96
C ASP A 76 -10.63 -26.13 -1.82
N PHE A 77 -11.17 -25.80 -0.65
CA PHE A 77 -10.43 -25.90 0.58
C PHE A 77 -10.37 -27.39 0.91
N SER A 78 -9.21 -28.02 0.74
CA SER A 78 -9.11 -29.46 0.98
C SER A 78 -9.73 -29.78 2.34
N LYS A 79 -10.65 -30.75 2.35
CA LYS A 79 -11.37 -31.24 3.55
C LYS A 79 -10.44 -31.77 4.64
N GLU A 80 -9.12 -31.75 4.42
CA GLU A 80 -8.11 -32.34 5.29
C GLU A 80 -7.63 -31.39 6.40
N LYS A 81 -7.84 -30.08 6.29
CA LYS A 81 -7.46 -29.17 7.37
C LYS A 81 -8.62 -28.97 8.34
N VAL A 82 -8.59 -29.73 9.43
CA VAL A 82 -9.52 -29.59 10.55
C VAL A 82 -9.49 -28.13 11.02
N MET A 83 -10.65 -27.47 11.07
CA MET A 83 -10.79 -26.06 11.47
C MET A 83 -10.01 -25.76 12.77
N PHE A 84 -10.05 -26.69 13.72
CA PHE A 84 -9.31 -26.62 14.97
C PHE A 84 -7.78 -26.47 14.79
N ASP A 85 -7.17 -27.25 13.89
CA ASP A 85 -5.74 -27.17 13.60
C ASP A 85 -5.38 -25.84 12.94
N TRP A 86 -6.25 -25.32 12.08
CA TRP A 86 -6.07 -23.99 11.49
C TRP A 86 -6.08 -22.88 12.55
N PHE A 87 -6.96 -22.96 13.54
CA PHE A 87 -7.00 -22.01 14.65
C PHE A 87 -5.72 -22.07 15.51
N LYS A 88 -5.22 -23.29 15.79
CA LYS A 88 -3.98 -23.48 16.54
C LYS A 88 -2.75 -22.91 15.81
N GLU A 89 -2.59 -23.23 14.53
CA GLU A 89 -1.45 -22.76 13.73
C GLU A 89 -1.37 -21.24 13.57
N ASN A 90 -2.51 -20.56 13.61
CA ASN A 90 -2.57 -19.11 13.54
C ASN A 90 -2.52 -18.44 14.92
N GLU A 91 -2.24 -19.22 15.98
CA GLU A 91 -2.17 -18.76 17.37
C GLU A 91 -3.44 -18.01 17.80
N ILE A 92 -4.60 -18.50 17.36
CA ILE A 92 -5.93 -18.00 17.70
C ILE A 92 -6.81 -19.13 18.27
N GLY A 93 -6.19 -20.25 18.66
CA GLY A 93 -6.84 -21.46 19.19
C GLY A 93 -7.83 -21.22 20.32
N SER A 94 -7.57 -20.22 21.17
CA SER A 94 -8.44 -19.87 22.30
C SER A 94 -9.84 -19.43 21.90
N TYR A 95 -10.04 -18.99 20.65
CA TYR A 95 -11.33 -18.49 20.17
C TYR A 95 -12.12 -19.54 19.38
N PHE A 96 -11.63 -20.77 19.25
CA PHE A 96 -12.29 -21.79 18.43
C PHE A 96 -13.75 -22.03 18.85
N ASP A 97 -13.99 -22.21 20.14
CA ASP A 97 -15.33 -22.45 20.68
C ASP A 97 -16.26 -21.23 20.52
N ASP A 98 -15.71 -20.01 20.52
CA ASP A 98 -16.47 -18.78 20.27
C ASP A 98 -17.00 -18.72 18.83
N PHE A 99 -16.24 -19.23 17.86
CA PHE A 99 -16.70 -19.33 16.46
C PHE A 99 -17.76 -20.41 16.31
N VAL A 100 -17.52 -21.60 16.89
CA VAL A 100 -18.47 -22.72 16.84
C VAL A 100 -19.79 -22.35 17.51
N SER A 101 -19.76 -21.69 18.67
CA SER A 101 -20.97 -21.28 19.39
C SER A 101 -21.81 -20.24 18.65
N LYS A 102 -21.21 -19.47 17.73
CA LYS A 102 -21.94 -18.57 16.82
C LYS A 102 -22.34 -19.22 15.48
N GLY A 103 -22.11 -20.52 15.33
CA GLY A 103 -22.46 -21.31 14.15
C GLY A 103 -21.47 -21.19 12.99
N TYR A 104 -20.23 -20.76 13.25
CA TYR A 104 -19.13 -20.81 12.30
C TYR A 104 -18.34 -22.11 12.49
N ASP A 105 -18.94 -23.24 12.13
CA ASP A 105 -18.38 -24.59 12.31
C ASP A 105 -17.64 -25.11 11.06
N GLU A 106 -17.68 -24.35 9.96
CA GLU A 106 -16.97 -24.67 8.74
C GLU A 106 -15.86 -23.65 8.46
N LEU A 107 -14.63 -24.14 8.27
CA LEU A 107 -13.46 -23.31 7.98
C LEU A 107 -13.67 -22.44 6.72
N GLU A 108 -14.33 -22.97 5.70
CA GLU A 108 -14.61 -22.22 4.48
C GLU A 108 -15.55 -21.04 4.74
N VAL A 109 -16.59 -21.25 5.58
CA VAL A 109 -17.50 -20.17 5.98
C VAL A 109 -16.70 -19.07 6.67
N ILE A 110 -15.82 -19.43 7.60
CA ILE A 110 -14.94 -18.49 8.29
C ILE A 110 -14.07 -17.71 7.30
N ILE A 111 -13.41 -18.39 6.37
CA ILE A 111 -12.49 -17.75 5.42
C ILE A 111 -13.22 -16.81 4.47
N GLU A 112 -14.42 -17.18 4.03
CA GLU A 112 -15.18 -16.40 3.04
C GLU A 112 -16.00 -15.27 3.65
N THR A 113 -16.51 -15.42 4.87
CA THR A 113 -17.44 -14.42 5.46
C THR A 113 -16.78 -13.51 6.47
N ILE A 114 -15.84 -14.00 7.28
CA ILE A 114 -15.30 -13.22 8.39
C ILE A 114 -14.52 -12.01 7.87
N THR A 115 -14.97 -10.84 8.30
CA THR A 115 -14.34 -9.55 8.01
C THR A 115 -14.11 -8.79 9.31
N GLU A 116 -13.35 -7.70 9.24
CA GLU A 116 -13.12 -6.85 10.41
C GLU A 116 -14.43 -6.29 10.99
N GLU A 117 -15.42 -6.00 10.14
CA GLU A 117 -16.76 -5.55 10.56
C GLU A 117 -17.53 -6.65 11.31
N ILE A 118 -17.49 -7.89 10.82
CA ILE A 118 -18.14 -9.03 11.50
C ILE A 118 -17.47 -9.30 12.85
N LEU A 119 -16.13 -9.26 12.91
CA LEU A 119 -15.41 -9.44 14.17
C LEU A 119 -15.76 -8.36 15.19
N GLU A 120 -15.98 -7.13 14.75
CA GLU A 120 -16.40 -6.03 15.62
C GLU A 120 -17.85 -6.17 16.07
N LYS A 121 -18.76 -6.53 15.16
CA LYS A 121 -20.19 -6.62 15.45
C LYS A 121 -20.56 -7.88 16.25
N GLU A 122 -20.00 -9.02 15.87
CA GLU A 122 -20.44 -10.33 16.37
C GLU A 122 -19.50 -10.90 17.43
N PHE A 123 -18.22 -10.54 17.43
CA PHE A 123 -17.17 -11.10 18.30
C PHE A 123 -16.52 -10.07 19.23
N SER A 124 -17.08 -8.88 19.39
CA SER A 124 -16.51 -7.86 20.28
C SER A 124 -16.57 -8.24 21.76
N ILE A 125 -17.51 -9.10 22.16
CA ILE A 125 -17.63 -9.61 23.52
C ILE A 125 -16.64 -10.76 23.75
N ASP A 126 -16.59 -11.72 22.82
CA ASP A 126 -15.77 -12.93 22.95
C ASP A 126 -14.28 -12.65 22.68
N ILE A 127 -14.00 -11.70 21.78
CA ILE A 127 -12.66 -11.22 21.43
C ILE A 127 -12.57 -9.72 21.73
N PRO A 128 -12.46 -9.29 23.00
CA PRO A 128 -12.56 -7.88 23.39
C PRO A 128 -11.38 -7.03 22.90
N LEU A 129 -10.21 -7.64 22.74
CA LEU A 129 -9.00 -6.94 22.31
C LEU A 129 -8.98 -6.71 20.80
N LEU A 130 -8.92 -5.44 20.37
CA LEU A 130 -8.85 -5.07 18.96
C LEU A 130 -7.67 -5.72 18.23
N GLY A 131 -6.50 -5.81 18.87
CA GLY A 131 -5.32 -6.47 18.29
C GLY A 131 -5.54 -7.95 17.97
N GLN A 132 -6.28 -8.66 18.83
CA GLN A 132 -6.62 -10.07 18.61
C GLN A 132 -7.65 -10.21 17.47
N ARG A 133 -8.64 -9.33 17.38
CA ARG A 133 -9.55 -9.27 16.21
C ARG A 133 -8.78 -9.00 14.91
N LYS A 134 -7.79 -8.10 14.92
CA LYS A 134 -6.92 -7.89 13.74
C LYS A 134 -6.06 -9.11 13.41
N LYS A 135 -5.60 -9.88 14.41
CA LYS A 135 -4.86 -11.14 14.22
C LYS A 135 -5.73 -12.18 13.51
N VAL A 136 -6.98 -12.37 13.94
CA VAL A 136 -7.96 -13.25 13.27
C VAL A 136 -8.23 -12.78 11.84
N ALA A 137 -8.49 -11.49 11.62
CA ALA A 137 -8.72 -10.94 10.28
C ALA A 137 -7.52 -11.15 9.35
N LEU A 138 -6.30 -11.06 9.88
CA LEU A 138 -5.07 -11.33 9.12
C LEU A 138 -4.94 -12.81 8.76
N ALA A 139 -5.26 -13.73 9.68
CA ALA A 139 -5.25 -15.17 9.43
C ALA A 139 -6.23 -15.55 8.30
N VAL A 140 -7.47 -15.06 8.38
CA VAL A 140 -8.50 -15.21 7.34
C VAL A 140 -8.01 -14.70 5.99
N ARG A 141 -7.44 -13.49 5.95
CA ARG A 141 -6.90 -12.89 4.72
C ARG A 141 -5.78 -13.73 4.10
N LYS A 142 -4.87 -14.25 4.92
CA LYS A 142 -3.79 -15.15 4.45
C LYS A 142 -4.35 -16.46 3.89
N ALA A 143 -5.36 -17.04 4.54
CA ALA A 143 -5.99 -18.27 4.09
C ALA A 143 -6.69 -18.09 2.73
N LYS A 144 -7.41 -16.97 2.56
CA LYS A 144 -8.06 -16.61 1.29
C LYS A 144 -7.05 -16.43 0.14
N GLN A 145 -5.91 -15.81 0.42
CA GLN A 145 -4.83 -15.66 -0.57
C GLN A 145 -4.25 -17.01 -1.00
N ARG A 146 -4.06 -17.96 -0.08
CA ARG A 146 -3.55 -19.30 -0.38
C ARG A 146 -4.51 -20.11 -1.26
N ALA A 147 -5.82 -20.03 -0.99
CA ALA A 147 -6.83 -20.75 -1.78
C ALA A 147 -6.97 -20.22 -3.22
N HIS A 148 -6.72 -18.93 -3.44
CA HIS A 148 -6.70 -18.38 -4.80
C HIS A 148 -5.46 -18.79 -5.62
N LEU A 149 -4.34 -19.09 -4.96
CA LEU A 149 -3.11 -19.57 -5.62
C LEU A 149 -3.21 -21.04 -6.08
N THR A 150 -3.93 -21.89 -5.34
CA THR A 150 -4.13 -23.31 -5.69
C THR A 150 -5.13 -23.50 -6.84
N THR A 151 -6.04 -22.56 -7.05
CA THR A 151 -7.04 -22.60 -8.14
C THR A 151 -6.45 -22.20 -9.51
N SER A 152 -5.31 -21.51 -9.54
CA SER A 152 -4.55 -21.20 -10.75
C SER A 152 -3.34 -22.13 -10.88
N GLY A 153 -3.56 -23.35 -11.36
CA GLY A 153 -2.51 -24.36 -11.45
C GLY A 153 -1.28 -23.93 -12.26
N SER A 154 -0.14 -23.88 -11.60
CA SER A 154 1.08 -24.58 -12.05
C SER A 154 1.80 -25.12 -10.82
N VAL A 155 1.87 -26.44 -10.77
CA VAL A 155 2.59 -27.23 -9.78
C VAL A 155 4.08 -27.12 -10.07
N THR A 156 4.88 -26.75 -9.06
CA THR A 156 6.19 -27.37 -8.84
C THR A 156 6.54 -27.32 -7.35
N THR A 157 6.98 -28.47 -6.88
CA THR A 157 7.34 -28.81 -5.51
C THR A 157 8.66 -28.16 -5.06
N SER A 158 8.69 -27.80 -3.77
CA SER A 158 9.83 -27.79 -2.85
C SER A 158 11.07 -26.93 -3.18
N LYS A 159 11.30 -25.87 -2.37
CA LYS A 159 12.41 -25.82 -1.38
C LYS A 159 12.36 -24.56 -0.53
N GLU A 160 12.91 -24.73 0.68
CA GLU A 160 13.06 -23.77 1.77
C GLU A 160 13.64 -22.38 1.44
N ARG A 161 13.28 -21.46 2.35
CA ARG A 161 13.97 -20.21 2.75
C ARG A 161 14.04 -19.08 1.72
N THR A 162 13.42 -17.94 2.04
CA THR A 162 14.07 -16.84 2.79
C THR A 162 13.11 -15.64 2.80
N VAL A 163 13.03 -14.99 3.97
CA VAL A 163 12.40 -13.68 4.19
C VAL A 163 12.75 -12.72 3.05
N ASN A 164 11.74 -12.23 2.31
CA ASN A 164 11.90 -11.03 1.50
C ASN A 164 10.57 -10.29 1.35
N ASN A 165 10.59 -9.05 1.85
CA ASN A 165 9.57 -8.04 1.69
C ASN A 165 9.33 -7.77 0.19
N ASN A 166 8.27 -8.36 -0.36
CA ASN A 166 7.78 -8.01 -1.68
C ASN A 166 6.38 -7.41 -1.60
N THR A 167 6.36 -6.10 -1.82
CA THR A 167 5.26 -5.28 -2.35
C THR A 167 4.31 -6.13 -3.18
N VAL A 168 3.11 -6.36 -2.66
CA VAL A 168 2.06 -7.12 -3.34
C VAL A 168 1.61 -6.33 -4.56
N ASN A 169 2.05 -6.78 -5.73
CA ASN A 169 1.56 -6.32 -7.02
C ASN A 169 0.17 -6.95 -7.22
N LEU A 170 -0.86 -6.25 -6.75
CA LEU A 170 -2.26 -6.64 -6.88
C LEU A 170 -2.72 -6.42 -8.34
N LYS A 171 -2.53 -7.41 -9.21
CA LYS A 171 -3.27 -7.49 -10.48
C LYS A 171 -4.69 -7.98 -10.17
N TRP A 172 -5.64 -7.06 -10.08
CA TRP A 172 -7.07 -7.37 -10.13
C TRP A 172 -7.58 -7.04 -11.53
N THR A 173 -8.13 -8.02 -12.23
CA THR A 173 -8.63 -7.85 -13.60
C THR A 173 -10.01 -7.17 -13.58
N ASP A 174 -10.14 -6.06 -14.31
CA ASP A 174 -11.30 -5.16 -14.46
C ASP A 174 -12.55 -5.78 -15.16
N LYS A 175 -12.73 -7.11 -15.15
CA LYS A 175 -13.60 -7.78 -16.13
C LYS A 175 -15.09 -7.92 -15.75
N ALA A 176 -15.62 -7.21 -14.75
CA ALA A 176 -16.93 -7.57 -14.18
C ALA A 176 -17.99 -6.47 -14.00
N LEU A 177 -17.84 -5.25 -14.54
CA LEU A 177 -18.80 -4.18 -14.23
C LEU A 177 -19.40 -3.41 -15.42
N GLY A 178 -19.24 -3.85 -16.67
CA GLY A 178 -19.90 -3.17 -17.82
C GLY A 178 -19.60 -1.66 -17.88
N ILE A 179 -18.39 -1.29 -17.48
CA ILE A 179 -18.01 0.10 -17.23
C ILE A 179 -17.53 0.72 -18.54
N ASN A 180 -18.38 1.53 -19.17
CA ASN A 180 -18.04 2.26 -20.39
C ASN A 180 -17.09 3.44 -20.16
N ASP A 181 -16.93 3.88 -18.90
CA ASP A 181 -16.09 5.03 -18.57
C ASP A 181 -14.66 4.60 -18.18
N PRO A 182 -13.61 5.10 -18.88
CA PRO A 182 -12.22 4.71 -18.64
C PRO A 182 -11.71 4.95 -17.21
N TRP A 183 -12.30 5.94 -16.52
CA TRP A 183 -11.91 6.38 -15.18
C TRP A 183 -12.54 5.59 -14.03
N LYS A 184 -13.58 4.79 -14.31
CA LYS A 184 -14.29 3.97 -13.32
C LYS A 184 -13.55 2.64 -13.02
N LYS A 185 -12.22 2.66 -13.04
CA LYS A 185 -11.37 1.51 -12.68
C LYS A 185 -11.03 1.52 -11.20
N LEU A 186 -11.11 0.36 -10.57
CA LEU A 186 -10.71 0.19 -9.16
C LEU A 186 -9.23 0.53 -8.95
N SER A 187 -8.38 0.22 -9.94
CA SER A 187 -6.95 0.53 -9.93
C SER A 187 -6.65 2.03 -9.89
N LEU A 188 -7.55 2.87 -10.38
CA LEU A 188 -7.45 4.32 -10.34
C LEU A 188 -8.01 4.94 -9.05
N GLY A 189 -8.59 4.11 -8.18
CA GLY A 189 -9.21 4.54 -6.92
C GLY A 189 -10.71 4.77 -7.00
N TYR A 190 -11.39 4.29 -8.06
CA TYR A 190 -12.84 4.24 -8.13
C TYR A 190 -13.43 3.40 -6.99
N ILE A 191 -14.55 3.86 -6.44
CA ILE A 191 -15.30 3.19 -5.39
C ILE A 191 -16.72 2.97 -5.92
N PRO A 192 -17.12 1.72 -6.21
CA PRO A 192 -18.50 1.44 -6.62
C PRO A 192 -19.45 1.69 -5.45
N TYR A 193 -20.57 2.36 -5.72
CA TYR A 193 -21.63 2.66 -4.74
C TYR A 193 -21.13 3.35 -3.45
N PRO A 194 -20.52 4.56 -3.55
CA PRO A 194 -20.03 5.28 -2.37
C PRO A 194 -21.20 5.67 -1.43
N LYS A 195 -21.13 5.22 -0.16
CA LYS A 195 -22.18 5.51 0.85
C LYS A 195 -21.87 6.69 1.77
N GLY A 196 -20.58 6.94 2.06
CA GLY A 196 -20.17 8.00 2.97
C GLY A 196 -19.96 9.35 2.26
N GLU A 197 -20.21 10.46 2.97
CA GLU A 197 -20.00 11.84 2.47
C GLU A 197 -18.58 12.03 1.90
N ARG A 198 -17.58 11.52 2.62
CA ARG A 198 -16.18 11.51 2.18
C ARG A 198 -15.98 10.75 0.87
N SER A 199 -16.57 9.55 0.76
CA SER A 199 -16.47 8.71 -0.43
C SER A 199 -17.19 9.32 -1.63
N LEU A 200 -18.34 9.97 -1.39
CA LEU A 200 -19.10 10.70 -2.39
C LEU A 200 -18.31 11.89 -2.94
N ALA A 201 -17.68 12.68 -2.07
CA ALA A 201 -16.82 13.79 -2.48
C ALA A 201 -15.65 13.30 -3.35
N TYR A 202 -15.05 12.15 -3.00
CA TYR A 202 -13.97 11.55 -3.80
C TYR A 202 -14.42 11.14 -5.19
N MET A 203 -15.62 10.54 -5.30
CA MET A 203 -16.15 10.11 -6.59
C MET A 203 -16.61 11.28 -7.47
N LYS A 204 -16.96 12.42 -6.88
CA LYS A 204 -17.19 13.67 -7.63
C LYS A 204 -15.90 14.25 -8.23
N LEU A 205 -14.77 14.11 -7.52
CA LEU A 205 -13.47 14.61 -7.98
C LEU A 205 -12.83 13.71 -9.05
N LEU A 206 -13.03 12.40 -8.97
CA LEU A 206 -12.33 11.41 -9.79
C LEU A 206 -12.43 11.66 -11.31
N PRO A 207 -13.60 11.97 -11.91
CA PRO A 207 -13.70 12.24 -13.35
C PRO A 207 -12.89 13.47 -13.77
N VAL A 208 -13.03 14.57 -13.04
CA VAL A 208 -12.32 15.84 -13.31
C VAL A 208 -10.80 15.65 -13.18
N PHE A 209 -10.38 14.92 -12.15
CA PHE A 209 -8.97 14.60 -11.94
C PHE A 209 -8.42 13.67 -13.02
N TYR A 210 -9.24 12.73 -13.51
CA TYR A 210 -8.87 11.83 -14.59
C TYR A 210 -8.64 12.58 -15.89
N GLU A 211 -9.58 13.41 -16.34
CA GLU A 211 -9.46 14.19 -17.57
C GLU A 211 -8.19 15.05 -17.58
N ALA A 212 -7.85 15.64 -16.44
CA ALA A 212 -6.70 16.51 -16.34
C ALA A 212 -5.35 15.80 -16.21
N VAL A 213 -5.28 14.71 -15.43
CA VAL A 213 -3.99 14.10 -15.04
C VAL A 213 -3.67 12.87 -15.88
N TRP A 214 -4.68 12.12 -16.33
CA TRP A 214 -4.49 10.89 -17.10
C TRP A 214 -3.70 11.06 -18.40
N PRO A 215 -3.90 12.12 -19.21
CA PRO A 215 -3.10 12.36 -20.42
C PRO A 215 -1.59 12.43 -20.17
N TYR A 216 -1.18 12.83 -18.96
CA TYR A 216 0.22 13.01 -18.57
C TYR A 216 0.77 11.89 -17.68
N CYS A 217 -0.11 11.05 -17.15
CA CYS A 217 0.22 10.00 -16.19
C CYS A 217 -0.54 8.72 -16.53
N GLN A 218 -0.07 8.00 -17.55
CA GLN A 218 -0.64 6.74 -18.03
C GLN A 218 -0.27 5.52 -17.15
N ALA A 219 0.30 5.77 -15.97
CA ALA A 219 0.64 4.74 -15.00
C ALA A 219 -0.40 4.74 -13.87
N GLU A 220 -1.22 3.68 -13.80
CA GLU A 220 -2.35 3.57 -12.86
C GLU A 220 -1.95 3.77 -11.40
N ASN A 221 -0.78 3.25 -11.00
CA ASN A 221 -0.25 3.40 -9.64
C ASN A 221 0.15 4.84 -9.29
N VAL A 222 0.76 5.57 -10.23
CA VAL A 222 1.16 6.96 -10.05
C VAL A 222 -0.08 7.86 -10.03
N PHE A 223 -1.00 7.63 -10.96
CA PHE A 223 -2.27 8.33 -11.00
C PHE A 223 -3.04 8.15 -9.68
N ARG A 224 -3.19 6.90 -9.23
CA ARG A 224 -3.89 6.59 -7.98
C ARG A 224 -3.23 7.29 -6.79
N LYS A 225 -1.90 7.33 -6.72
CA LYS A 225 -1.19 8.02 -5.65
C LYS A 225 -1.51 9.52 -5.63
N LEU A 226 -1.39 10.18 -6.79
CA LEU A 226 -1.69 11.62 -6.92
C LEU A 226 -3.16 11.90 -6.61
N PHE A 227 -4.08 11.05 -7.08
CA PHE A 227 -5.50 11.16 -6.77
C PHE A 227 -5.79 11.01 -5.28
N MET A 228 -5.12 10.08 -4.59
CA MET A 228 -5.29 9.84 -3.15
C MET A 228 -4.82 11.02 -2.29
N GLU A 229 -3.72 11.66 -2.69
CA GLU A 229 -3.20 12.87 -2.06
C GLU A 229 -4.16 14.04 -2.30
N GLU A 230 -4.56 14.26 -3.55
CA GLU A 230 -5.39 15.40 -3.91
C GLU A 230 -6.81 15.31 -3.32
N ARG A 231 -7.45 14.13 -3.39
CA ARG A 231 -8.78 13.94 -2.78
C ARG A 231 -8.76 14.16 -1.27
N SER A 232 -7.69 13.76 -0.59
CA SER A 232 -7.55 13.93 0.86
C SER A 232 -7.36 15.41 1.22
N ARG A 233 -6.56 16.13 0.43
CA ARG A 233 -6.34 17.57 0.55
C ARG A 233 -7.64 18.34 0.36
N GLN A 234 -8.34 18.16 -0.77
CA GLN A 234 -9.58 18.89 -1.07
C GLN A 234 -10.67 18.66 -0.02
N TYR A 235 -10.85 17.41 0.41
CA TYR A 235 -11.82 17.10 1.46
C TYR A 235 -11.43 17.70 2.81
N GLY A 236 -10.14 17.66 3.18
CA GLY A 236 -9.63 18.32 4.38
C GLY A 236 -9.87 19.83 4.36
N THR A 237 -9.65 20.50 3.22
CA THR A 237 -9.93 21.93 3.09
C THR A 237 -11.43 22.23 3.11
N SER A 238 -12.24 21.44 2.39
CA SER A 238 -13.71 21.61 2.35
C SER A 238 -14.35 21.45 3.73
N THR A 239 -13.91 20.45 4.52
CA THR A 239 -14.38 20.25 5.90
C THR A 239 -13.97 21.40 6.83
N LYS A 240 -12.74 21.93 6.69
CA LYS A 240 -12.31 23.14 7.40
C LYS A 240 -13.18 24.35 7.04
N ILE A 241 -13.41 24.60 5.76
CA ILE A 241 -14.29 25.67 5.29
C ILE A 241 -15.69 25.51 5.89
N SER A 242 -16.28 24.31 5.82
CA SER A 242 -17.60 24.03 6.40
C SER A 242 -17.63 24.31 7.91
N SER A 243 -16.59 23.92 8.65
CA SER A 243 -16.46 24.20 10.08
C SER A 243 -16.42 25.69 10.38
N ILE A 244 -15.62 26.47 9.63
CA ILE A 244 -15.54 27.92 9.82
C ILE A 244 -16.84 28.61 9.37
N SER A 245 -17.47 28.16 8.28
CA SER A 245 -18.78 28.66 7.86
C SER A 245 -19.84 28.45 8.94
N LYS A 246 -19.89 27.27 9.57
CA LYS A 246 -20.77 27.01 10.72
C LYS A 246 -20.47 27.93 11.90
N LYS A 247 -19.20 28.22 12.19
CA LYS A 247 -18.81 29.20 13.22
C LYS A 247 -19.29 30.62 12.86
N ILE A 248 -19.18 31.02 11.60
CA ILE A 248 -19.66 32.32 11.12
C ILE A 248 -21.19 32.40 11.25
N GLU A 249 -21.93 31.36 10.85
CA GLU A 249 -23.38 31.29 11.02
C GLU A 249 -23.78 31.34 12.49
N PHE A 250 -23.09 30.60 13.35
CA PHE A 250 -23.30 30.64 14.80
C PHE A 250 -23.08 32.06 15.37
N MET A 251 -22.06 32.78 14.90
CA MET A 251 -21.80 34.16 15.31
C MET A 251 -22.84 35.16 14.80
N LYS A 252 -23.44 34.90 13.63
CA LYS A 252 -24.49 35.74 13.02
C LYS A 252 -25.89 35.45 13.55
N GLY A 253 -26.12 34.27 14.11
CA GLY A 253 -27.44 33.84 14.56
C GLY A 253 -27.93 34.57 15.81
N GLU A 254 -29.21 34.41 16.11
CA GLU A 254 -29.88 34.97 17.30
C GLU A 254 -29.45 34.31 18.62
N ASN A 255 -28.40 33.48 18.61
CA ASN A 255 -27.89 32.82 19.79
C ASN A 255 -27.38 33.84 20.82
N PRO A 256 -27.97 33.90 22.03
CA PRO A 256 -27.54 34.81 23.09
C PRO A 256 -26.08 34.63 23.53
N ALA A 257 -25.51 33.43 23.34
CA ALA A 257 -24.13 33.11 23.70
C ALA A 257 -23.08 33.62 22.70
N ALA A 258 -23.51 34.01 21.49
CA ALA A 258 -22.62 34.57 20.46
C ALA A 258 -22.78 36.09 20.40
N CYS A 259 -23.66 36.59 19.53
CA CYS A 259 -24.00 38.00 19.44
C CYS A 259 -25.51 38.27 19.45
N GLY A 260 -26.35 37.23 19.43
CA GLY A 260 -27.79 37.37 19.24
C GLY A 260 -28.50 38.21 20.30
N ARG A 261 -28.00 38.22 21.54
CA ARG A 261 -28.55 39.09 22.60
C ARG A 261 -28.43 40.58 22.28
N TYR A 262 -27.38 40.96 21.55
CA TYR A 262 -27.09 42.33 21.14
C TYR A 262 -27.89 42.75 19.89
N LEU A 263 -28.45 41.78 19.17
CA LEU A 263 -29.23 41.99 17.94
C LEU A 263 -30.73 42.07 18.20
N LYS A 264 -31.19 41.91 19.45
CA LYS A 264 -32.60 42.04 19.81
C LYS A 264 -33.04 43.50 19.80
N GLU A 265 -34.20 43.79 19.22
CA GLU A 265 -34.78 45.14 19.12
C GLU A 265 -34.96 45.83 20.48
N SER A 266 -35.16 45.05 21.55
CA SER A 266 -35.34 45.54 22.92
C SER A 266 -34.02 45.69 23.70
N TYR A 267 -32.86 45.54 23.06
CA TYR A 267 -31.57 45.56 23.76
C TYR A 267 -31.10 46.99 24.06
N ILE A 268 -30.67 47.23 25.31
CA ILE A 268 -30.08 48.50 25.74
C ILE A 268 -28.58 48.28 25.96
N ALA A 269 -27.75 48.95 25.16
CA ALA A 269 -26.31 48.83 25.21
C ALA A 269 -25.71 49.40 26.51
N LYS A 270 -24.77 48.65 27.11
CA LYS A 270 -23.98 49.06 28.27
C LYS A 270 -22.54 49.36 27.86
N SER A 271 -21.85 50.17 28.66
CA SER A 271 -20.45 50.60 28.37
C SER A 271 -19.45 49.45 28.20
N HIS A 272 -19.63 48.33 28.90
CA HIS A 272 -18.75 47.16 28.77
C HIS A 272 -19.04 46.30 27.52
N ASP A 273 -20.18 46.51 26.86
CA ASP A 273 -20.54 45.75 25.65
C ASP A 273 -19.70 46.13 24.45
N THR A 274 -19.25 47.39 24.37
CA THR A 274 -18.38 47.88 23.30
C THR A 274 -17.16 46.99 23.12
N ARG A 275 -16.50 46.61 24.23
CA ARG A 275 -15.32 45.73 24.19
C ARG A 275 -15.66 44.33 23.67
N VAL A 276 -16.78 43.76 24.11
CA VAL A 276 -17.24 42.43 23.71
C VAL A 276 -17.61 42.42 22.22
N LEU A 277 -18.38 43.41 21.77
CA LEU A 277 -18.76 43.58 20.37
C LEU A 277 -17.53 43.76 19.46
N SER A 278 -16.56 44.60 19.86
CA SER A 278 -15.30 44.75 19.11
C SER A 278 -14.55 43.42 18.97
N GLN A 279 -14.45 42.62 20.04
CA GLN A 279 -13.81 41.30 19.98
C GLN A 279 -14.54 40.33 19.04
N HIS A 280 -15.87 40.32 19.06
CA HIS A 280 -16.66 39.47 18.17
C HIS A 280 -16.55 39.91 16.71
N ILE A 281 -16.52 41.21 16.43
CA ILE A 281 -16.32 41.77 15.09
C ILE A 281 -14.93 41.39 14.55
N SER A 282 -13.87 41.53 15.36
CA SER A 282 -12.52 41.13 14.95
C SER A 282 -12.46 39.63 14.60
N LYS A 283 -12.98 38.75 15.47
CA LYS A 283 -13.03 37.29 15.22
C LYS A 283 -13.85 36.93 13.98
N LEU A 284 -14.94 37.65 13.72
CA LEU A 284 -15.76 37.45 12.53
C LEU A 284 -14.99 37.83 11.26
N ASN A 285 -14.25 38.94 11.28
CA ASN A 285 -13.44 39.39 10.15
C ASN A 285 -12.26 38.44 9.90
N GLU A 286 -11.58 37.97 10.94
CA GLU A 286 -10.54 36.94 10.85
C GLU A 286 -11.08 35.65 10.21
N SER A 287 -12.22 35.15 10.70
CA SER A 287 -12.85 33.94 10.18
C SER A 287 -13.29 34.10 8.72
N LYS A 288 -13.79 35.27 8.33
CA LYS A 288 -14.13 35.58 6.93
C LYS A 288 -12.90 35.61 6.03
N ALA A 289 -11.83 36.27 6.48
CA ALA A 289 -10.57 36.33 5.74
C ALA A 289 -9.96 34.94 5.55
N GLU A 290 -10.02 34.08 6.57
CA GLU A 290 -9.53 32.70 6.50
C GLU A 290 -10.33 31.86 5.48
N VAL A 291 -11.67 32.01 5.44
CA VAL A 291 -12.52 31.33 4.45
C VAL A 291 -12.21 31.82 3.03
N ILE A 292 -12.05 33.13 2.82
CA ILE A 292 -11.71 33.69 1.51
C ILE A 292 -10.35 33.13 1.07
N LYS A 293 -9.32 33.22 1.92
CA LYS A 293 -8.00 32.67 1.63
C LYS A 293 -8.04 31.18 1.27
N MET A 294 -8.76 30.35 2.03
CA MET A 294 -8.87 28.92 1.71
C MET A 294 -9.64 28.63 0.42
N LYS A 295 -10.62 29.47 0.06
CA LYS A 295 -11.33 29.36 -1.23
C LYS A 295 -10.43 29.75 -2.40
N ASP A 296 -9.66 30.83 -2.23
CA ASP A 296 -8.69 31.28 -3.22
C ASP A 296 -7.58 30.25 -3.40
N ASP A 297 -7.03 29.69 -2.31
CA ASP A 297 -6.06 28.59 -2.35
C ASP A 297 -6.63 27.37 -3.09
N LEU A 298 -7.92 27.03 -2.92
CA LEU A 298 -8.55 25.96 -3.67
C LEU A 298 -8.65 26.27 -5.17
N ALA A 299 -9.00 27.51 -5.53
CA ALA A 299 -9.12 27.95 -6.92
C ALA A 299 -7.76 28.00 -7.63
N THR A 300 -6.77 28.65 -7.02
CA THR A 300 -5.40 28.77 -7.55
C THR A 300 -4.73 27.39 -7.67
N ILE A 301 -4.94 26.50 -6.70
CA ILE A 301 -4.33 25.16 -6.77
C ILE A 301 -5.01 24.30 -7.83
N HIS A 302 -6.33 24.36 -7.98
CA HIS A 302 -7.03 23.71 -9.09
C HIS A 302 -6.43 24.13 -10.42
N GLN A 303 -6.19 25.43 -10.61
CA GLN A 303 -5.55 25.96 -11.80
C GLN A 303 -4.09 25.47 -11.96
N SER A 304 -3.30 25.49 -10.89
CA SER A 304 -1.89 25.05 -10.91
C SER A 304 -1.68 23.54 -11.13
N LEU A 305 -2.66 22.70 -10.72
CA LEU A 305 -2.67 21.26 -10.94
C LEU A 305 -2.80 20.93 -12.44
N PHE A 306 -3.39 21.85 -13.21
CA PHE A 306 -3.69 21.68 -14.63
C PHE A 306 -2.75 22.46 -15.55
N GLU A 307 -2.01 23.44 -15.03
CA GLU A 307 -1.04 24.23 -15.80
C GLU A 307 0.39 23.65 -15.73
N ASN A 308 0.73 22.89 -14.68
CA ASN A 308 2.09 22.37 -14.52
C ASN A 308 2.35 21.12 -15.38
N LYS A 309 2.89 21.35 -16.58
CA LYS A 309 3.64 20.36 -17.34
C LYS A 309 4.72 19.73 -16.45
N VAL A 310 4.46 18.49 -16.02
CA VAL A 310 5.46 17.48 -15.62
C VAL A 310 6.46 17.93 -14.54
N LYS A 311 6.08 17.86 -13.26
CA LYS A 311 7.09 17.49 -12.24
C LYS A 311 7.26 15.97 -12.31
N LYS A 312 8.39 15.51 -12.88
CA LYS A 312 8.79 14.09 -12.87
C LYS A 312 8.58 13.54 -11.45
N ALA A 313 7.88 12.42 -11.34
CA ALA A 313 7.55 11.81 -10.06
C ALA A 313 8.79 11.74 -9.16
N PRO A 314 8.70 12.15 -7.88
CA PRO A 314 9.83 12.15 -6.98
C PRO A 314 10.36 10.72 -6.82
N VAL A 315 11.62 10.53 -7.20
CA VAL A 315 12.33 9.26 -7.05
C VAL A 315 12.43 8.97 -5.55
N SER A 316 11.98 7.79 -5.11
CA SER A 316 12.00 7.42 -3.68
C SER A 316 13.41 7.56 -3.10
N HIS A 317 13.54 7.96 -1.83
CA HIS A 317 14.83 8.13 -1.15
C HIS A 317 15.71 6.87 -1.27
N ALA A 318 15.12 5.68 -1.23
CA ALA A 318 15.82 4.41 -1.45
C ALA A 318 16.42 4.30 -2.86
N ARG A 319 15.67 4.70 -3.90
CA ARG A 319 16.14 4.69 -5.29
C ARG A 319 17.20 5.77 -5.53
N LYS A 320 17.08 6.95 -4.88
CA LYS A 320 18.11 8.00 -4.89
C LYS A 320 19.41 7.51 -4.23
N ARG A 321 19.33 6.86 -3.06
CA ARG A 321 20.50 6.24 -2.40
C ARG A 321 21.16 5.17 -3.28
N LYS A 322 20.39 4.29 -3.91
CA LYS A 322 20.93 3.25 -4.81
C LYS A 322 21.61 3.85 -6.04
N GLN A 323 21.01 4.89 -6.65
CA GLN A 323 21.61 5.60 -7.78
C GLN A 323 22.90 6.32 -7.37
N ASN A 324 22.93 6.96 -6.20
CA ASN A 324 24.12 7.64 -5.69
C ASN A 324 25.23 6.64 -5.39
N LYS A 325 24.92 5.48 -4.78
CA LYS A 325 25.88 4.40 -4.57
C LYS A 325 26.46 3.90 -5.89
N GLN A 326 25.63 3.62 -6.90
CA GLN A 326 26.11 3.20 -8.21
C GLN A 326 26.98 4.26 -8.90
N LYS A 327 26.64 5.54 -8.77
CA LYS A 327 27.46 6.64 -9.30
C LYS A 327 28.80 6.74 -8.56
N ALA A 328 28.81 6.59 -7.24
CA ALA A 328 30.02 6.59 -6.42
C ALA A 328 30.92 5.40 -6.80
N ASP A 329 30.37 4.20 -6.90
CA ASP A 329 31.10 2.99 -7.31
C ASP A 329 31.68 3.15 -8.72
N LYS A 330 30.91 3.71 -9.66
CA LYS A 330 31.39 4.01 -11.03
C LYS A 330 32.55 5.00 -11.02
N ARG A 331 32.48 6.05 -10.18
CA ARG A 331 33.58 7.02 -10.01
C ARG A 331 34.81 6.37 -9.37
N LYS A 332 34.63 5.49 -8.36
CA LYS A 332 35.74 4.75 -7.72
C LYS A 332 36.47 3.88 -8.75
N ARG A 333 35.72 3.12 -9.57
CA ARG A 333 36.29 2.31 -10.66
C ARG A 333 37.03 3.13 -11.72
N ALA A 334 36.43 4.22 -12.20
CA ALA A 334 37.07 5.08 -13.20
C ALA A 334 38.38 5.70 -12.67
N ARG A 335 38.45 6.04 -11.38
CA ARG A 335 39.68 6.55 -10.75
C ARG A 335 40.74 5.45 -10.63
N SER A 336 40.36 4.25 -10.18
CA SER A 336 41.31 3.13 -10.07
C SER A 336 41.83 2.68 -11.44
N GLU A 337 40.96 2.63 -12.46
CA GLU A 337 41.36 2.37 -13.84
C GLU A 337 42.34 3.44 -14.33
N LYS A 338 42.02 4.73 -14.18
CA LYS A 338 42.93 5.82 -14.60
C LYS A 338 44.29 5.75 -13.92
N GLN A 339 44.33 5.44 -12.62
CA GLN A 339 45.58 5.29 -11.86
C GLN A 339 46.39 4.09 -12.37
N LEU A 340 45.74 2.95 -12.56
CA LEU A 340 46.38 1.77 -13.14
C LEU A 340 46.95 2.06 -14.53
N MET A 341 46.20 2.76 -15.39
CA MET A 341 46.66 3.10 -16.74
C MET A 341 47.93 3.96 -16.70
N ALA A 342 48.00 4.92 -15.78
CA ALA A 342 49.17 5.76 -15.60
C ALA A 342 50.39 4.96 -15.12
N VAL A 343 50.20 3.95 -14.27
CA VAL A 343 51.28 3.05 -13.82
C VAL A 343 51.72 2.13 -14.96
N MET A 344 50.78 1.54 -15.70
CA MET A 344 51.08 0.66 -16.85
C MET A 344 51.86 1.40 -17.94
N GLN A 345 51.48 2.65 -18.25
CA GLN A 345 52.19 3.48 -19.23
C GLN A 345 53.63 3.81 -18.81
N LYS A 346 53.93 3.83 -17.50
CA LYS A 346 55.29 4.06 -17.00
C LYS A 346 56.17 2.83 -17.15
N ILE A 347 55.65 1.66 -16.77
CA ILE A 347 56.43 0.42 -16.74
C ILE A 347 56.51 -0.26 -18.12
N ALA A 348 55.55 0.00 -19.00
CA ALA A 348 55.47 -0.57 -20.34
C ALA A 348 55.04 0.52 -21.36
N PRO A 349 55.88 1.55 -21.59
CA PRO A 349 55.51 2.71 -22.42
C PRO A 349 55.32 2.36 -23.91
N SER A 350 55.90 1.25 -24.39
CA SER A 350 55.84 0.77 -25.77
C SER A 350 54.54 0.05 -26.12
N VAL A 351 53.74 -0.35 -25.13
CA VAL A 351 52.51 -1.13 -25.36
C VAL A 351 51.34 -0.20 -25.64
N VAL A 352 50.66 -0.42 -26.76
CA VAL A 352 49.40 0.27 -27.06
C VAL A 352 48.32 -0.28 -26.13
N PHE A 353 47.60 0.62 -25.47
CA PHE A 353 46.53 0.25 -24.54
C PHE A 353 45.56 -0.73 -25.22
N PHE A 354 45.27 -1.87 -24.56
CA PHE A 354 44.49 -3.05 -25.02
C PHE A 354 45.27 -4.23 -25.63
N GLU A 355 46.57 -4.11 -25.86
CA GLU A 355 47.40 -5.26 -26.22
C GLU A 355 47.86 -6.06 -24.98
N LYS A 356 48.17 -7.34 -25.17
CA LYS A 356 48.71 -8.17 -24.10
C LYS A 356 50.13 -7.74 -23.80
N VAL A 357 50.38 -7.32 -22.57
CA VAL A 357 51.70 -6.98 -22.05
C VAL A 357 52.41 -8.27 -21.67
N ASP A 358 53.54 -8.55 -22.31
CA ASP A 358 54.41 -9.66 -21.96
C ASP A 358 55.61 -9.18 -21.12
N THR A 359 56.36 -10.12 -20.56
CA THR A 359 57.57 -9.90 -19.76
C THR A 359 58.60 -9.01 -20.47
N GLN A 360 58.70 -9.10 -21.79
CA GLN A 360 59.66 -8.33 -22.61
C GLN A 360 59.29 -6.84 -22.73
N ASP A 361 58.02 -6.50 -22.50
CA ASP A 361 57.52 -5.13 -22.62
C ASP A 361 57.71 -4.33 -21.33
N ILE A 362 58.15 -4.98 -20.25
CA ILE A 362 58.25 -4.40 -18.91
C ILE A 362 59.67 -3.89 -18.65
N ILE A 363 59.78 -2.60 -18.36
CA ILE A 363 61.03 -1.96 -17.96
C ILE A 363 61.26 -2.17 -16.48
N ILE A 364 62.17 -3.08 -16.13
CA ILE A 364 62.49 -3.49 -14.75
C ILE A 364 62.86 -2.30 -13.86
N GLU A 365 63.64 -1.35 -14.37
CA GLU A 365 64.08 -0.17 -13.63
C GLU A 365 62.89 0.72 -13.22
N GLU A 366 61.89 0.84 -14.09
CA GLU A 366 60.67 1.62 -13.82
C GLU A 366 59.74 0.92 -12.84
N VAL A 367 59.67 -0.41 -12.84
CA VAL A 367 58.92 -1.17 -11.82
C VAL A 367 59.55 -0.97 -10.44
N LYS A 368 60.89 -0.97 -10.34
CA LYS A 368 61.62 -0.76 -9.08
C LYS A 368 61.59 0.69 -8.60
N SER A 369 61.38 1.65 -9.49
CA SER A 369 61.31 3.09 -9.18
C SER A 369 59.91 3.56 -8.74
N LEU A 370 58.89 2.69 -8.82
CA LEU A 370 57.51 3.02 -8.46
C LEU A 370 57.37 3.49 -7.01
N LYS A 371 56.58 4.54 -6.80
CA LYS A 371 56.23 5.00 -5.45
C LYS A 371 55.40 3.93 -4.74
N LYS A 372 55.39 3.92 -3.40
CA LYS A 372 54.59 2.97 -2.58
C LYS A 372 53.12 2.87 -3.03
N ARG A 373 52.47 4.01 -3.32
CA ARG A 373 51.07 4.04 -3.81
C ARG A 373 50.93 3.43 -5.21
N GLU A 374 51.90 3.61 -6.09
CA GLU A 374 51.89 3.06 -7.46
C GLU A 374 52.17 1.55 -7.45
N SER A 375 53.11 1.13 -6.60
CA SER A 375 53.41 -0.29 -6.32
C SER A 375 52.18 -1.01 -5.78
N GLN A 376 51.42 -0.39 -4.86
CA GLN A 376 50.18 -0.97 -4.34
C GLN A 376 49.09 -1.10 -5.40
N VAL A 377 48.94 -0.10 -6.27
CA VAL A 377 47.98 -0.14 -7.40
C VAL A 377 48.34 -1.29 -8.34
N LEU A 378 49.62 -1.46 -8.67
CA LEU A 378 50.09 -2.54 -9.54
C LEU A 378 49.93 -3.92 -8.88
N TYR A 379 50.30 -4.06 -7.60
CA TYR A 379 50.12 -5.26 -6.81
C TYR A 379 48.65 -5.72 -6.76
N ASN A 380 47.74 -4.79 -6.44
CA ASN A 380 46.31 -5.07 -6.40
C ASN A 380 45.78 -5.47 -7.78
N ALA A 381 46.26 -4.85 -8.85
CA ALA A 381 45.83 -5.15 -10.22
C ALA A 381 46.30 -6.54 -10.71
N VAL A 382 47.53 -6.92 -10.36
CA VAL A 382 48.11 -8.24 -10.66
C VAL A 382 47.37 -9.35 -9.90
N ASN A 383 47.04 -9.14 -8.62
CA ASN A 383 46.43 -10.16 -7.75
C ASN A 383 44.90 -10.26 -7.84
N SER A 384 44.19 -9.19 -8.20
CA SER A 384 42.72 -9.19 -8.24
C SER A 384 42.10 -9.73 -9.54
N GLY A 385 42.93 -10.14 -10.50
CA GLY A 385 42.47 -10.57 -11.83
C GLY A 385 41.77 -9.47 -12.63
N PHE A 386 41.92 -8.21 -12.21
CA PHE A 386 41.24 -7.06 -12.81
C PHE A 386 41.80 -6.70 -14.20
N VAL A 387 42.99 -7.19 -14.53
CA VAL A 387 43.71 -6.87 -15.77
C VAL A 387 43.92 -8.14 -16.60
N ASN A 388 43.03 -8.35 -17.57
CA ASN A 388 43.16 -9.44 -18.56
C ASN A 388 44.21 -9.15 -19.65
N SER A 389 44.79 -7.93 -19.64
CA SER A 389 45.78 -7.48 -20.62
C SER A 389 47.23 -7.73 -20.18
N ILE A 390 47.49 -8.42 -19.07
CA ILE A 390 48.84 -8.84 -18.65
C ILE A 390 48.88 -10.37 -18.70
N THR A 391 49.92 -10.95 -19.31
CA THR A 391 50.12 -12.42 -19.32
C THR A 391 50.37 -12.94 -17.90
N GLU A 392 50.06 -14.21 -17.64
CA GLU A 392 50.28 -14.79 -16.30
C GLU A 392 51.78 -14.81 -15.96
N GLU A 393 52.63 -14.98 -16.97
CA GLU A 393 54.08 -14.92 -16.86
C GLU A 393 54.55 -13.51 -16.46
N ALA A 394 53.99 -12.47 -17.09
CA ALA A 394 54.27 -11.08 -16.75
C ALA A 394 53.73 -10.70 -15.35
N LYS A 395 52.61 -11.27 -14.91
CA LYS A 395 52.08 -11.09 -13.55
C LYS A 395 53.05 -11.62 -12.49
N ILE A 396 53.56 -12.84 -12.68
CA ILE A 396 54.54 -13.46 -11.77
C ILE A 396 55.82 -12.61 -11.76
N PHE A 397 56.29 -12.22 -12.94
CA PHE A 397 57.49 -11.40 -13.09
C PHE A 397 57.38 -10.03 -12.38
N ILE A 398 56.23 -9.36 -12.49
CA ILE A 398 55.98 -8.09 -11.78
C ILE A 398 55.90 -8.33 -10.27
N ALA A 399 55.24 -9.40 -9.83
CA ALA A 399 55.10 -9.71 -8.40
C ALA A 399 56.47 -9.93 -7.73
N ASP A 400 57.41 -10.58 -8.42
CA ASP A 400 58.78 -10.80 -7.93
C ASP A 400 59.62 -9.51 -7.86
N LEU A 401 59.25 -8.50 -8.66
CA LEU A 401 59.94 -7.21 -8.71
C LEU A 401 59.39 -6.18 -7.71
N LEU A 402 58.19 -6.41 -7.18
CA LEU A 402 57.57 -5.53 -6.19
C LEU A 402 58.15 -5.78 -4.78
N PRO A 403 58.29 -4.75 -3.94
CA PRO A 403 58.81 -4.91 -2.59
C PRO A 403 57.88 -5.79 -1.74
N GLY A 404 58.43 -6.82 -1.09
CA GLY A 404 57.67 -7.86 -0.36
C GLY A 404 56.84 -7.40 0.85
N GLU A 405 56.96 -6.15 1.28
CA GLU A 405 56.22 -5.57 2.41
C GLU A 405 55.02 -4.71 1.97
N LEU A 406 54.25 -5.17 0.98
CA LEU A 406 53.00 -4.49 0.55
C LEU A 406 51.74 -4.95 1.31
N HIS A 407 51.91 -5.69 2.42
CA HIS A 407 50.80 -6.06 3.31
C HIS A 407 50.55 -5.00 4.39
N ASP A 408 49.26 -4.77 4.64
CA ASP A 408 48.65 -3.99 5.71
C ASP A 408 48.66 -2.45 5.59
N THR A 409 47.71 -1.95 4.80
CA THR A 409 46.84 -0.86 5.28
C THR A 409 45.41 -1.14 4.85
N PRO A 410 44.45 -1.29 5.79
CA PRO A 410 43.03 -1.17 5.46
C PRO A 410 42.79 0.20 4.83
N ASP A 411 41.84 0.26 3.90
CA ASP A 411 41.32 1.45 3.20
C ASP A 411 40.95 2.54 4.26
N SER A 412 41.93 3.28 4.78
CA SER A 412 41.72 4.35 5.75
C SER A 412 41.28 5.57 4.98
N GLU A 413 39.99 5.85 5.12
CA GLU A 413 39.30 7.06 4.69
C GLU A 413 40.04 8.31 5.22
N GLU A 414 40.85 8.93 4.37
CA GLU A 414 41.14 10.36 4.44
C GLU A 414 40.74 10.98 3.11
N ASP A 415 39.45 11.33 3.01
CA ASP A 415 39.00 12.35 2.08
C ASP A 415 38.30 13.43 2.92
N SER A 416 39.10 14.41 3.30
CA SER A 416 38.65 15.69 3.83
C SER A 416 37.72 16.34 2.80
N SER A 417 36.42 16.17 2.99
CA SER A 417 35.41 17.03 2.39
C SER A 417 34.73 17.79 3.52
N GLU A 418 35.28 18.98 3.80
CA GLU A 418 34.52 20.08 4.38
C GLU A 418 33.36 20.39 3.43
N ASP A 419 32.21 19.74 3.63
CA ASP A 419 30.92 20.26 3.19
C ASP A 419 30.36 21.05 4.38
N SER A 420 30.67 22.34 4.39
CA SER A 420 30.04 23.34 5.24
C SER A 420 28.54 23.39 4.96
N GLU A 421 27.73 22.86 5.88
CA GLU A 421 26.30 23.20 5.95
C GLU A 421 26.18 24.60 6.57
N ASP A 422 26.20 25.61 5.70
CA ASP A 422 25.79 26.98 6.02
C ASP A 422 24.26 27.02 6.10
N ASP A 423 23.73 26.73 7.29
CA ASP A 423 22.33 26.96 7.66
C ASP A 423 22.11 28.47 7.85
N SER A 424 22.00 29.17 6.72
CA SER A 424 21.50 30.54 6.66
C SER A 424 19.98 30.53 6.76
N SER A 425 19.49 30.29 7.98
CA SER A 425 18.15 30.71 8.38
C SER A 425 18.16 32.23 8.59
N LYS A 426 17.92 32.97 7.51
CA LYS A 426 17.53 34.38 7.57
C LYS A 426 16.47 34.73 6.54
N GLU A 427 15.64 35.65 7.02
CA GLU A 427 14.62 36.45 6.35
C GLU A 427 13.22 35.83 6.23
N SER A 428 12.14 36.57 6.47
CA SER A 428 11.88 37.87 7.12
C SER A 428 10.35 38.00 7.15
#